data_AF-A0A962KGA1-F1
#
_entry.id   AF-A0A962KGA1-F1
#
_cell.length_a   1.000
_cell.length_b   1.000
_cell.length_c   1.000
_cell.angle_alpha   90.00
_cell.angle_beta   90.00
_cell.angle_gamma   90.00
#
_symmetry.space_group_name_H-M   'P 1'
#
loop_
_entity.id
_entity.type
_entity.pdbx_description
1 polymer ?
#
loop_
_entity_poly.entity_id
_entity_poly.type
_entity_poly.pdbx_seq_one_letter_code
_entity_poly.pdbx_strand_id
1 'polypeptide(L)' 'MALLQILEFPDPRLRTKARPVAEVTDATRRLIDDMFETMYDAPGIGLAATQVDVHQRLLIIDLSEDHS' A
#
# COMPACT_ATOMS: atom_id res chain seq x y z
N MET A 1 8.61 -1.06 -11.53
CA MET A 1 7.90 -0.98 -10.24
C MET A 1 8.96 -0.90 -9.16
N ALA A 2 8.62 -0.30 -8.02
CA ALA A 2 9.55 -0.01 -6.94
C ALA A 2 9.06 -0.60 -5.62
N LEU A 3 9.98 -1.23 -4.88
CA LEU A 3 9.74 -1.62 -3.50
C LEU A 3 9.66 -0.38 -2.61
N LEU A 4 8.51 -0.21 -1.97
CA LEU A 4 8.24 0.87 -1.03
C LEU A 4 8.68 0.46 0.37
N GLN A 5 9.19 1.40 1.15
CA GLN A 5 9.52 1.14 2.55
C GLN A 5 8.24 0.95 3.37
N ILE A 6 8.08 -0.22 3.98
CA ILE A 6 7.02 -0.47 4.96
C ILE A 6 7.41 0.18 6.29
N LEU A 7 6.53 1.04 6.81
CA LEU A 7 6.63 1.61 8.14
C LEU A 7 6.28 0.55 9.19
N GLU A 8 7.10 0.48 10.24
CA GLU A 8 6.90 -0.45 11.36
C GLU A 8 6.44 0.28 12.62
N PHE A 9 5.69 -0.42 13.49
CA PHE A 9 5.36 0.11 14.80
C PHE A 9 6.65 0.35 15.61
N PRO A 10 6.81 1.50 16.31
CA PRO A 10 5.80 2.49 16.67
C PRO A 10 5.80 3.78 15.83
N ASP A 11 6.11 3.74 14.54
CA ASP A 11 6.16 4.96 13.70
C ASP A 11 4.84 5.77 13.80
N PRO A 12 4.89 7.05 14.20
CA PRO A 12 3.69 7.86 14.42
C PRO A 12 2.90 8.10 13.14
N ARG A 13 3.52 7.99 11.95
CA ARG A 13 2.84 8.15 10.65
C ARG A 13 1.81 7.05 10.43
N LEU A 14 1.97 5.87 11.05
CA LEU A 14 0.95 4.81 11.05
C LEU A 14 -0.35 5.21 11.75
N ARG A 15 -0.35 6.30 12.53
CA ARG A 15 -1.55 6.86 13.19
C ARG A 15 -2.18 8.01 12.40
N THR A 16 -1.58 8.45 11.29
CA THR A 16 -2.14 9.51 10.46
C THR A 16 -3.45 9.05 9.80
N LYS A 17 -4.52 9.85 9.94
CA LYS A 17 -5.82 9.55 9.31
C LYS A 17 -5.76 9.78 7.80
N ALA A 18 -5.94 8.71 7.03
CA ALA A 18 -5.94 8.76 5.57
C ALA A 18 -7.10 9.58 4.99
N ARG A 19 -6.80 10.33 3.93
CA ARG A 19 -7.75 11.18 3.19
C ARG A 19 -8.40 10.41 2.02
N PRO A 20 -9.64 10.72 1.62
CA PRO A 20 -10.25 10.10 0.44
C PRO A 20 -9.39 10.28 -0.82
N VAL A 21 -9.37 9.27 -1.69
CA VAL A 21 -8.85 9.42 -3.05
C VAL A 21 -9.89 10.22 -3.85
N ALA A 22 -9.50 11.37 -4.39
CA ALA A 22 -10.42 12.23 -5.14
C ALA A 22 -10.68 11.70 -6.57
N GLU A 23 -9.64 11.20 -7.23
CA GLU A 23 -9.68 10.64 -8.58
C GLU A 23 -8.61 9.55 -8.72
N VAL A 24 -8.93 8.49 -9.47
CA VAL A 24 -7.99 7.40 -9.76
C VAL A 24 -7.22 7.74 -11.05
N THR A 25 -6.04 8.32 -10.86
CA THR A 25 -5.15 8.73 -11.94
C THR A 25 -4.13 7.63 -12.25
N ASP A 26 -3.30 7.86 -13.27
CA ASP A 26 -2.20 6.95 -13.58
C ASP A 26 -1.10 6.93 -12.51
N ALA A 27 -1.00 7.98 -11.68
CA ALA A 27 -0.15 7.95 -10.50
C ALA A 27 -0.73 7.03 -9.42
N THR A 28 -2.06 7.01 -9.26
CA THR A 28 -2.75 6.10 -8.35
C THR A 28 -2.59 4.64 -8.79
N ARG A 29 -2.71 4.36 -10.09
CA ARG A 29 -2.46 3.03 -10.66
C ARG A 29 -1.02 2.57 -10.43
N ARG A 30 -0.04 3.44 -10.71
CA ARG A 30 1.38 3.15 -10.42
C ARG A 30 1.64 2.84 -8.94
N LEU A 31 1.04 3.60 -8.03
CA LEU A 31 1.14 3.32 -6.59
C LEU A 31 0.54 1.96 -6.24
N ILE A 32 -0.59 1.58 -6.83
CA ILE A 32 -1.21 0.27 -6.64
C ILE A 32 -0.25 -0.84 -7.07
N ASP A 33 0.38 -0.70 -8.25
CA ASP A 33 1.36 -1.67 -8.76
C ASP A 33 2.57 -1.82 -7.82
N ASP A 34 3.14 -0.70 -7.37
CA ASP A 34 4.27 -0.67 -6.43
C ASP A 34 3.88 -1.26 -5.05
N MET A 35 2.63 -1.04 -4.60
CA MET A 35 2.12 -1.62 -3.36
C MET A 35 1.91 -3.13 -3.44
N PHE A 36 1.46 -3.66 -4.59
CA PHE A 36 1.39 -5.10 -4.81
C PHE A 36 2.79 -5.73 -4.81
N GLU A 37 3.73 -5.16 -5.54
CA GLU A 37 5.12 -5.64 -5.55
C GLU A 37 5.72 -5.66 -4.14
N THR A 38 5.52 -4.58 -3.38
CA THR A 38 5.96 -4.48 -1.97
C THR A 38 5.29 -5.52 -1.07
N MET A 39 3.98 -5.78 -1.25
CA MET A 39 3.25 -6.77 -0.46
C MET A 39 3.77 -8.19 -0.71
N TYR A 40 3.99 -8.56 -1.98
CA TYR A 40 4.49 -9.88 -2.34
C TYR A 40 5.94 -10.11 -1.89
N ASP A 41 6.78 -9.07 -1.89
CA ASP A 41 8.14 -9.11 -1.34
C ASP A 41 8.16 -9.25 0.20
N ALA A 42 7.16 -8.68 0.89
CA ALA A 42 6.97 -8.71 2.34
C ALA A 42 6.10 -9.89 2.86
N PRO A 43 6.02 -11.00 2.12
CA PRO A 43 4.94 -12.01 2.10
C PRO A 43 3.62 -11.66 2.84
N GLY A 44 3.03 -10.51 2.51
CA GLY A 44 1.76 -10.07 3.09
C GLY A 44 0.54 -10.49 2.26
N ILE A 45 -0.65 -10.50 2.88
CA ILE A 45 -1.94 -10.71 2.20
C ILE A 45 -2.70 -9.40 1.93
N GLY A 46 -2.16 -8.27 2.40
CA GLY A 46 -2.73 -6.96 2.18
C GLY A 46 -1.81 -5.85 2.66
N LEU A 47 -1.91 -4.68 2.01
CA LEU A 47 -1.12 -3.50 2.30
C LEU A 47 -1.99 -2.24 2.16
N ALA A 48 -2.04 -1.43 3.21
CA ALA A 48 -2.68 -0.11 3.15
C ALA A 48 -1.65 0.97 2.77
N ALA A 49 -2.06 1.97 2.00
CA ALA A 49 -1.16 3.04 1.54
C ALA A 49 -0.46 3.79 2.69
N THR A 50 -1.09 3.89 3.86
CA THR A 50 -0.48 4.49 5.06
C THR A 50 0.78 3.74 5.51
N GLN A 51 0.87 2.42 5.29
CA GLN A 51 2.05 1.63 5.65
C GLN A 51 3.27 1.97 4.79
N VAL A 52 3.08 2.63 3.65
CA VAL A 52 4.16 3.09 2.75
C VAL A 52 4.24 4.61 2.68
N ASP A 53 3.84 5.28 3.78
CA ASP A 53 3.83 6.73 3.95
C ASP A 53 2.95 7.51 2.95
N VAL A 54 1.93 6.86 2.38
CA VAL A 54 0.92 7.50 1.53
C VAL A 54 -0.43 7.53 2.23
N HIS A 55 -0.78 8.68 2.80
CA HIS A 55 -2.00 8.82 3.62
C HIS A 55 -3.28 9.05 2.80
N GLN A 56 -3.57 8.13 1.88
CA GLN A 56 -4.81 8.04 1.11
C GLN A 56 -5.61 6.80 1.49
N ARG A 57 -6.94 6.86 1.38
CA ARG A 57 -7.86 5.74 1.65
C ARG A 57 -7.78 4.74 0.50
N LEU A 58 -6.69 4.00 0.46
CA LEU A 58 -6.35 3.01 -0.55
C LEU A 58 -5.72 1.82 0.16
N LEU A 59 -6.16 0.63 -0.22
CA LEU A 59 -5.62 -0.64 0.24
C LEU A 59 -5.65 -1.65 -0.92
N ILE A 60 -4.70 -2.56 -0.91
CA ILE A 60 -4.67 -3.74 -1.77
C ILE A 60 -4.75 -4.99 -0.89
N ILE A 61 -5.37 -6.04 -1.41
CA ILE A 61 -5.52 -7.34 -0.75
C ILE A 61 -5.40 -8.40 -1.83
N ASP A 62 -4.66 -9.45 -1.52
CA ASP A 62 -4.65 -10.70 -2.27
C ASP A 62 -4.70 -11.84 -1.25
N LEU A 63 -5.72 -12.70 -1.38
CA LEU A 63 -5.95 -13.86 -0.51
C LEU A 63 -5.69 -15.18 -1.23
N SER A 64 -5.22 -15.12 -2.47
CA SER A 64 -4.88 -16.29 -3.26
C SER A 64 -3.59 -16.93 -2.75
N GLU A 65 -3.49 -18.26 -2.88
CA GLU A 65 -2.26 -18.98 -2.56
C GLU A 65 -1.19 -18.83 -3.66
N ASP A 66 -1.61 -18.43 -4.87
CA ASP A 66 -0.79 -18.38 -6.08
C ASP A 66 -0.43 -16.96 -6.55
N HIS A 67 -0.87 -15.92 -5.83
CA HIS A 67 -0.62 -14.52 -6.14
C HIS A 67 -1.17 -14.11 -7.53
N SER A 68 -2.45 -14.41 -7.77
CA SER A 68 -3.13 -14.25 -9.07
C SER A 68 -3.93 -12.97 -9.27
#